data_AF-A0A482XJX3-F1
#
_entry.id   AF-A0A482XJX3-F1
#
_cell.length_a   1.000
_cell.length_b   1.000
_cell.length_c   1.000
_cell.angle_alpha   90.00
_cell.angle_beta   90.00
_cell.angle_gamma   90.00
#
_symmetry.space_group_name_H-M   'P 1'
#
loop_
_entity.id
_entity.type
_entity.pdbx_description
1 polymer ?
#
loop_
_entity_poly.entity_id
_entity_poly.type
_entity_poly.pdbx_seq_one_letter_code
_entity_poly.pdbx_strand_id
1 'polypeptide(L)'
;MAKKAFQERLKEIQMSDFDAKVYDQFYSTVAKQIQSLRVILSSVQAKTKERQWNRHQTSGELDDSKLIEGITGEKNIYRRRAEKDPEFGSPQTKPKRIKLVVDVSGSMYR
;
A
#
# COMPACT_ATOMS: atom_id res chain seq x y z
N MET A 1 -24.61 2.33 -26.29
CA MET A 1 -23.65 1.29 -25.84
C MET A 1 -23.42 1.32 -24.32
N ALA A 2 -23.20 2.48 -23.69
CA ALA A 2 -22.98 2.58 -22.23
C ALA A 2 -24.09 1.97 -21.35
N LYS A 3 -25.38 2.20 -21.66
CA LYS A 3 -26.50 1.60 -20.91
C LYS A 3 -26.56 0.07 -21.01
N LYS A 4 -26.23 -0.49 -22.17
CA LYS A 4 -26.26 -1.95 -22.39
C LYS A 4 -25.14 -2.63 -21.59
N ALA A 5 -23.92 -2.07 -21.67
CA ALA A 5 -22.78 -2.56 -20.88
C ALA A 5 -23.02 -2.42 -19.36
N PHE A 6 -23.66 -1.33 -18.93
CA PHE A 6 -24.03 -1.14 -17.53
C PHE A 6 -25.04 -2.21 -17.05
N GLN A 7 -26.09 -2.48 -17.83
CA GLN A 7 -27.08 -3.50 -17.52
C GLN A 7 -26.51 -4.92 -17.52
N GLU A 8 -25.62 -5.23 -18.47
CA GLU A 8 -24.88 -6.50 -18.50
C GLU A 8 -24.03 -6.65 -17.23
N ARG A 9 -23.32 -5.59 -16.83
CA ARG A 9 -22.51 -5.61 -15.61
C ARG A 9 -23.35 -5.81 -14.34
N LEU A 10 -24.51 -5.16 -14.23
CA LEU A 10 -25.41 -5.35 -13.10
C LEU A 10 -25.91 -6.79 -12.98
N LYS A 11 -26.21 -7.43 -14.13
CA LYS A 11 -26.58 -8.86 -14.17
C LYS A 11 -25.44 -9.76 -13.71
N GLU A 12 -24.21 -9.51 -14.16
CA GLU A 12 -23.03 -10.29 -13.76
C GLU A 12 -22.82 -10.30 -12.24
N ILE A 13 -23.03 -9.15 -11.60
CA ILE A 13 -22.83 -8.99 -10.15
C ILE A 13 -24.10 -9.23 -9.34
N GLN A 14 -25.17 -9.73 -9.96
CA GLN A 14 -26.47 -10.02 -9.35
C GLN A 14 -27.07 -8.83 -8.58
N MET A 15 -26.98 -7.63 -9.16
CA MET A 15 -27.44 -6.39 -8.55
C MET A 15 -28.62 -5.81 -9.33
N SER A 16 -29.66 -5.36 -8.63
CA SER A 16 -30.79 -4.68 -9.28
C SER A 16 -30.46 -3.22 -9.59
N ASP A 17 -31.25 -2.59 -10.48
CA ASP A 17 -31.14 -1.15 -10.74
C ASP A 17 -31.38 -0.31 -9.46
N PHE A 18 -32.18 -0.82 -8.52
CA PHE A 18 -32.41 -0.17 -7.23
C PHE A 18 -31.16 -0.25 -6.34
N ASP A 19 -30.59 -1.43 -6.19
CA ASP A 19 -29.37 -1.64 -5.40
C ASP A 19 -28.21 -0.79 -5.93
N ALA A 20 -28.09 -0.67 -7.26
CA ALA A 20 -27.09 0.15 -7.91
C ALA A 20 -27.23 1.64 -7.55
N LYS A 21 -28.47 2.16 -7.51
CA LYS A 21 -28.73 3.54 -7.09
C LYS A 21 -28.41 3.77 -5.62
N VAL A 22 -28.80 2.83 -4.76
CA VAL A 22 -28.50 2.89 -3.32
C VAL A 22 -26.99 2.86 -3.08
N TYR A 23 -26.27 1.98 -3.78
CA TYR A 23 -24.81 1.93 -3.73
C TYR A 23 -24.18 3.25 -4.18
N ASP A 24 -24.64 3.83 -5.29
CA ASP A 24 -24.10 5.10 -5.81
C ASP A 24 -24.31 6.26 -4.82
N GLN A 25 -25.47 6.29 -4.16
CA GLN A 25 -25.74 7.25 -3.09
C GLN A 25 -24.72 7.13 -1.95
N PHE A 26 -24.42 5.92 -1.48
CA PHE A 26 -23.39 5.73 -0.45
C PHE A 26 -21.99 6.05 -0.98
N TYR A 27 -21.64 5.53 -2.16
CA TYR A 27 -20.31 5.70 -2.75
C TYR A 27 -19.95 7.16 -2.98
N SER A 28 -20.86 7.94 -3.55
CA SER A 28 -20.63 9.35 -3.88
C SER A 28 -20.23 10.19 -2.66
N THR A 29 -20.81 9.90 -1.48
CA THR A 29 -20.49 10.61 -0.23
C THR A 29 -19.06 10.36 0.28
N VAL A 30 -18.47 9.20 -0.05
CA VAL A 30 -17.15 8.79 0.45
C VAL A 30 -16.09 8.67 -0.65
N ALA A 31 -16.43 9.02 -1.90
CA ALA A 31 -15.58 8.80 -3.06
C ALA A 31 -14.19 9.46 -2.93
N LYS A 32 -14.14 10.69 -2.38
CA LYS A 32 -12.88 11.42 -2.16
C LYS A 32 -11.98 10.74 -1.13
N GLN A 33 -12.58 10.25 -0.04
CA GLN A 33 -11.89 9.55 1.04
C GLN A 33 -11.34 8.21 0.55
N ILE A 34 -12.12 7.47 -0.24
CA ILE A 34 -11.67 6.25 -0.93
C ILE A 34 -10.47 6.56 -1.81
N GLN A 35 -10.51 7.65 -2.59
CA GLN A 35 -9.41 8.01 -3.47
C GLN A 35 -8.14 8.36 -2.68
N SER A 36 -8.25 9.13 -1.61
CA SER A 36 -7.13 9.43 -0.71
C SER A 36 -6.50 8.14 -0.14
N LEU A 37 -7.33 7.22 0.36
CA LEU A 37 -6.87 5.96 0.90
C LEU A 37 -6.16 5.10 -0.16
N ARG A 38 -6.68 5.07 -1.41
CA ARG A 38 -6.03 4.36 -2.52
C ARG A 38 -4.63 4.90 -2.78
N VAL A 39 -4.46 6.23 -2.82
CA VAL A 39 -3.15 6.86 -3.03
C VAL A 39 -2.18 6.47 -1.92
N ILE A 40 -2.63 6.52 -0.65
CA ILE A 40 -1.80 6.11 0.50
C ILE A 40 -1.36 4.65 0.35
N LEU A 41 -2.31 3.73 0.10
CA LEU A 41 -2.01 2.30 -0.04
C LEU A 41 -1.05 2.02 -1.21
N SER A 42 -1.24 2.68 -2.36
CA SER A 42 -0.34 2.57 -3.51
C SER A 42 1.05 3.10 -3.19
N SER A 43 1.17 4.21 -2.47
CA SER A 43 2.47 4.76 -2.07
C SER A 43 3.24 3.83 -1.12
N VAL A 44 2.54 3.17 -0.19
CA VAL A 44 3.14 2.19 0.72
C VAL A 44 3.64 0.98 -0.07
N GLN A 45 2.82 0.46 -1.00
CA GLN A 45 3.20 -0.69 -1.83
C GLN A 45 4.40 -0.40 -2.74
N ALA A 46 4.52 0.82 -3.27
CA ALA A 46 5.67 1.23 -4.08
C ALA A 46 6.96 1.27 -3.24
N LYS A 47 6.92 1.89 -2.05
CA LYS A 47 8.08 2.01 -1.15
C LYS A 47 8.62 0.68 -0.64
N THR A 48 7.78 -0.35 -0.50
CA THR A 48 8.22 -1.70 -0.08
C THR A 48 9.26 -2.31 -1.03
N LYS A 49 9.37 -1.84 -2.28
CA LYS A 49 10.32 -2.37 -3.28
C LYS A 49 11.62 -1.58 -3.39
N GLU A 50 11.82 -0.53 -2.58
CA GLU A 50 12.98 0.35 -2.72
C GLU A 50 14.21 -0.18 -1.97
N ARG A 51 15.30 -0.40 -2.72
CA ARG A 51 16.61 -0.75 -2.15
C ARG A 51 17.21 0.44 -1.41
N GLN A 52 17.67 0.22 -0.19
CA GLN A 52 18.30 1.26 0.63
C GLN A 52 19.82 1.12 0.60
N TRP A 53 20.52 2.22 0.91
CA TRP A 53 21.95 2.18 1.16
C TRP A 53 22.21 1.57 2.53
N ASN A 54 22.72 0.34 2.55
CA ASN A 54 23.27 -0.24 3.76
C ASN A 54 24.71 0.26 3.93
N ARG A 55 24.98 0.97 5.02
CA ARG A 55 26.29 1.60 5.34
C ARG A 55 27.17 0.64 6.15
N HIS A 56 28.39 1.05 6.48
CA HIS A 56 29.34 0.27 7.30
C HIS A 56 29.73 -1.08 6.70
N GLN A 57 29.87 -1.12 5.38
CA GLN A 57 30.26 -2.32 4.65
C GLN A 57 31.78 -2.34 4.45
N THR A 58 32.36 -3.53 4.38
CA THR A 58 33.79 -3.73 4.10
C THR A 58 34.14 -3.60 2.61
N SER A 59 33.13 -3.50 1.76
CA SER A 59 33.26 -3.47 0.30
C SER A 59 32.00 -2.89 -0.33
N GLY A 60 32.09 -2.33 -1.53
CA GLY A 60 30.96 -1.66 -2.21
C GLY A 60 31.36 -0.31 -2.77
N GLU A 61 30.41 0.62 -2.83
CA GLU A 61 30.68 2.01 -3.16
C GLU A 61 31.23 2.72 -1.93
N LEU A 62 32.25 3.57 -2.09
CA LEU A 62 32.81 4.34 -0.98
C LEU A 62 31.74 5.29 -0.42
N ASP A 63 31.59 5.33 0.90
CA ASP A 63 30.70 6.29 1.56
C ASP A 63 31.48 7.58 1.80
N ASP A 64 31.16 8.64 1.06
CA ASP A 64 31.84 9.94 1.16
C ASP A 64 31.79 10.54 2.57
N SER A 65 30.80 10.13 3.38
CA SER A 65 30.73 10.54 4.78
C SER A 65 31.79 9.90 5.68
N LYS A 66 32.53 8.91 5.18
CA LYS A 66 33.53 8.11 5.91
C LYS A 66 34.96 8.22 5.38
N LEU A 67 35.26 9.28 4.64
CA LEU A 67 36.58 9.49 4.04
C LEU A 67 37.69 9.59 5.10
N ILE A 68 37.42 10.25 6.22
CA ILE A 68 38.40 10.44 7.30
C ILE A 68 38.73 9.08 7.94
N GLU A 69 37.70 8.28 8.22
CA GLU A 69 37.80 6.93 8.78
C GLU A 69 38.59 6.00 7.85
N GLY A 70 38.39 6.15 6.54
CA GLY A 70 39.16 5.41 5.54
C GLY A 70 40.64 5.74 5.54
N ILE A 71 41.00 7.03 5.71
CA ILE A 71 42.40 7.45 5.86
C ILE A 71 43.01 6.88 7.15
N THR A 72 42.22 6.76 8.22
CA THR A 72 42.67 6.15 9.48
C THR A 72 42.72 4.62 9.45
N GLY A 73 42.38 3.98 8.33
CA GLY A 73 42.48 2.54 8.13
C GLY A 73 41.22 1.74 8.51
N GLU A 74 40.09 2.40 8.75
CA GLU A 74 38.83 1.70 8.98
C GLU A 74 38.34 1.01 7.70
N LYS A 75 37.95 -0.26 7.82
CA LYS A 75 37.49 -1.06 6.67
C LYS A 75 36.01 -0.88 6.36
N ASN A 76 35.21 -0.45 7.34
CA ASN A 76 33.74 -0.32 7.24
C ASN A 76 33.32 1.03 6.64
N ILE A 77 33.95 1.42 5.53
CA ILE A 77 33.78 2.73 4.88
C ILE A 77 32.95 2.67 3.60
N TYR A 78 32.43 1.50 3.25
CA TYR A 78 31.64 1.31 2.04
C TYR A 78 30.15 1.23 2.34
N ARG A 79 29.34 1.43 1.29
CA ARG A 79 27.89 1.25 1.27
C ARG A 79 27.47 0.37 0.09
N ARG A 80 26.38 -0.36 0.26
CA ARG A 80 25.79 -1.21 -0.78
C ARG A 80 24.28 -1.02 -0.86
N ARG A 81 23.71 -1.13 -2.05
CA ARG A 81 22.26 -1.22 -2.23
C ARG A 81 21.83 -2.64 -1.85
N ALA A 82 21.06 -2.76 -0.78
CA ALA A 82 20.50 -4.03 -0.35
C ALA A 82 19.00 -3.87 -0.08
N GLU A 83 18.27 -4.97 -0.23
CA GLU A 83 16.94 -5.08 0.36
C GLU A 83 17.14 -5.18 1.87
N LYS A 84 16.47 -4.30 2.61
CA LYS A 84 16.55 -4.28 4.07
C LYS A 84 15.48 -5.22 4.61
N ASP A 85 15.87 -6.10 5.51
CA ASP A 85 14.90 -6.94 6.21
C ASP A 85 13.87 -6.07 6.96
N PRO A 86 12.59 -6.49 6.99
CA PRO A 86 11.54 -5.71 7.63
C PRO A 86 11.85 -5.56 9.13
N GLU A 87 12.13 -4.34 9.59
CA GLU A 87 12.31 -4.03 11.02
C GLU A 87 10.98 -4.17 11.79
N PHE A 88 11.03 -4.23 13.11
CA PHE A 88 9.81 -4.21 13.92
C PHE A 88 9.01 -2.92 13.66
N GLY A 89 7.74 -3.05 13.26
CA GLY A 89 6.90 -1.92 12.80
C GLY A 89 6.98 -1.62 11.31
N SER A 90 7.82 -2.33 10.54
CA SER A 90 7.84 -2.25 9.08
C SER A 90 6.52 -2.75 8.45
N PRO A 91 6.20 -2.30 7.22
CA PRO A 91 4.99 -2.73 6.53
C PRO A 91 4.93 -4.25 6.34
N GLN A 92 3.80 -4.86 6.73
CA GLN A 92 3.52 -6.28 6.54
C GLN A 92 3.78 -6.72 5.09
N THR A 93 4.62 -7.73 4.90
CA THR A 93 5.03 -8.27 3.59
C THR A 93 4.02 -9.27 3.02
N LYS A 94 3.25 -9.95 3.89
CA LYS A 94 2.18 -10.87 3.46
C LYS A 94 0.92 -10.10 3.03
N PRO A 95 0.11 -10.65 2.11
CA PRO A 95 -1.18 -10.05 1.77
C PRO A 95 -2.05 -9.83 3.02
N LYS A 96 -2.54 -8.61 3.21
CA LYS A 96 -3.49 -8.31 4.29
C LYS A 96 -4.81 -9.01 4.00
N ARG A 97 -5.26 -9.89 4.89
CA ARG A 97 -6.58 -10.52 4.82
C ARG A 97 -7.55 -9.70 5.64
N ILE A 98 -8.44 -8.97 4.97
CA ILE A 98 -9.45 -8.13 5.62
C ILE A 98 -10.77 -8.89 5.64
N LYS A 99 -11.40 -8.99 6.82
CA LYS A 99 -12.76 -9.48 6.97
C LYS A 99 -13.64 -8.31 7.36
N LEU A 100 -14.63 -8.00 6.52
CA LEU A 100 -15.68 -7.05 6.86
C LEU A 100 -16.79 -7.83 7.57
N VAL A 101 -17.02 -7.52 8.84
CA VAL A 101 -18.10 -8.11 9.65
C VAL A 101 -19.06 -6.99 9.97
N VAL A 102 -20.33 -7.18 9.60
CA VAL A 102 -21.38 -6.17 9.76
C VAL A 102 -22.47 -6.78 10.64
N ASP A 103 -22.89 -6.05 11.66
CA ASP A 103 -24.08 -6.40 12.45
C ASP A 103 -25.33 -6.12 11.61
N VAL A 104 -26.20 -7.12 11.51
CA VAL A 104 -27.48 -7.06 10.76
C VAL A 104 -28.69 -7.30 11.68
N SER A 105 -28.49 -7.17 12.99
CA SER A 105 -29.57 -7.30 13.97
C SER A 105 -30.48 -6.07 14.01
N GLY A 106 -31.65 -6.21 14.65
CA GLY A 106 -32.65 -5.15 14.76
C GLY A 106 -32.16 -3.88 15.47
N SER A 107 -31.04 -3.93 16.20
CA SER A 107 -30.43 -2.75 16.84
C SER A 107 -29.92 -1.72 15.82
N MET A 108 -29.61 -2.15 14.60
CA MET A 108 -29.04 -1.34 13.53
C MET A 108 -30.07 -0.57 12.70
N TYR A 109 -31.38 -0.72 12.99
CA TYR A 109 -32.48 -0.08 12.25
C TYR A 109 -32.72 1.41 12.58
N ARG A 110 -31.91 2.02 13.44
CA ARG A 110 -32.11 3.39 13.93
C ARG A 110 -31.69 4.47 12.94
#